data_AF-A0A8E2WJ61-F1
#
_entry.id   AF-A0A8E2WJ61-F1
#
_cell.length_a   1.000
_cell.length_b   1.000
_cell.length_c   1.000
_cell.angle_alpha   90.00
_cell.angle_beta   90.00
_cell.angle_gamma   90.00
#
_symmetry.space_group_name_H-M   'P 1'
#
loop_
_entity.id
_entity.type
_entity.pdbx_description
1 polymer ?
#
loop_
_entity_poly.entity_id
_entity_poly.type
_entity_poly.pdbx_seq_one_letter_code
_entity_poly.pdbx_strand_id
1 'polypeptide(L)'
;MSRWKGLGVAAVAALSFVAVKVLPWAFGFAGGKYLYQTVAGSPDPQTLTAAQVSEQIESQGSQIFKAIKQEFPEDYDVVVEKITAVARLGNVDQVRNTSRMAVADLRQRYASLLSSAPDSKAAEALRAQLDMLNHVMARETATICNNYLREGPGALSTQDQDFLIDMDKVGATLFRAFGAAKNGSLPAAVASDGDWSLLADAFTNAGGTPAEITAIANVSREFEGLCPAVAKLYAAALSLQGEPGRHIKTTLLYEIARN
;
A
#
# COMPACT_ATOMS: atom_id res chain seq x y z
N MET A 1 40.79 -9.66 2.40
CA MET A 1 39.74 -8.84 3.05
C MET A 1 39.73 -7.39 2.54
N SER A 2 39.53 -7.14 1.23
CA SER A 2 39.54 -5.75 0.71
C SER A 2 38.72 -5.52 -0.58
N ARG A 3 37.55 -6.17 -0.71
CA ARG A 3 36.61 -5.89 -1.83
C ARG A 3 35.19 -5.49 -1.40
N TRP A 4 34.95 -5.34 -0.10
CA TRP A 4 33.59 -5.17 0.44
C TRP A 4 33.21 -3.73 0.80
N LYS A 5 34.17 -2.80 0.90
CA LYS A 5 33.88 -1.39 1.24
C LYS A 5 33.26 -0.58 0.09
N GLY A 6 33.37 -1.03 -1.16
CA GLY A 6 32.79 -0.33 -2.33
C GLY A 6 31.33 -0.70 -2.63
N LEU A 7 30.88 -1.88 -2.20
CA LEU A 7 29.50 -2.35 -2.43
C LEU A 7 28.49 -1.70 -1.48
N GLY A 8 28.92 -1.36 -0.26
CA GLY A 8 28.05 -0.74 0.74
C GLY A 8 27.55 0.65 0.34
N VAL A 9 28.42 1.52 -0.16
CA VAL A 9 28.01 2.91 -0.49
C VAL A 9 27.11 2.96 -1.73
N ALA A 10 27.39 2.15 -2.75
CA ALA A 10 26.55 2.10 -3.96
C ALA A 10 25.19 1.43 -3.69
N ALA A 11 25.15 0.38 -2.86
CA ALA A 11 23.89 -0.25 -2.46
C ALA A 11 23.07 0.64 -1.53
N VAL A 12 23.70 1.36 -0.59
CA VAL A 12 23.03 2.34 0.29
C VAL A 12 22.47 3.50 -0.52
N ALA A 13 23.24 4.07 -1.47
CA ALA A 13 22.74 5.09 -2.38
C ALA A 13 21.58 4.55 -3.24
N ALA A 14 21.72 3.35 -3.81
CA ALA A 14 20.64 2.75 -4.59
C ALA A 14 19.37 2.53 -3.75
N LEU A 15 19.47 2.08 -2.49
CA LEU A 15 18.33 1.88 -1.58
C LEU A 15 17.70 3.20 -1.09
N SER A 16 18.49 4.24 -0.84
CA SER A 16 17.94 5.57 -0.57
C SER A 16 17.28 6.18 -1.82
N PHE A 17 17.72 5.81 -3.03
CA PHE A 17 17.03 6.10 -4.30
C PHE A 17 15.84 5.16 -4.61
N VAL A 18 15.80 3.92 -4.06
CA VAL A 18 14.67 2.96 -4.19
C VAL A 18 13.40 3.59 -3.65
N ALA A 19 13.52 4.42 -2.61
CA ALA A 19 12.42 5.21 -2.10
C ALA A 19 11.71 5.94 -3.26
N VAL A 20 12.43 6.53 -4.20
CA VAL A 20 11.87 7.46 -5.19
C VAL A 20 11.00 6.79 -6.27
N LYS A 21 11.03 5.46 -6.47
CA LYS A 21 10.41 4.82 -7.65
C LYS A 21 9.57 3.55 -7.40
N VAL A 22 9.42 3.10 -6.15
CA VAL A 22 8.59 1.93 -5.84
C VAL A 22 7.11 2.34 -5.73
N LEU A 23 6.45 2.22 -6.88
CA LEU A 23 5.03 1.89 -7.13
C LEU A 23 3.98 3.01 -6.99
N PRO A 24 3.70 3.75 -8.08
CA PRO A 24 2.67 4.79 -8.17
C PRO A 24 1.21 4.36 -7.99
N TRP A 25 0.84 3.07 -7.91
CA TRP A 25 -0.59 2.71 -7.94
C TRP A 25 -0.95 1.32 -7.38
N ALA A 26 -0.96 1.11 -6.06
CA ALA A 26 -1.35 -0.21 -5.51
C ALA A 26 -2.52 -0.27 -4.49
N PHE A 27 -3.12 0.85 -4.05
CA PHE A 27 -4.27 0.79 -3.11
C PHE A 27 -5.47 1.63 -3.52
N GLY A 28 -5.70 1.76 -4.82
CA GLY A 28 -7.02 2.15 -5.33
C GLY A 28 -8.01 1.02 -5.10
N PHE A 29 -8.52 0.93 -3.86
CA PHE A 29 -9.68 0.18 -3.39
C PHE A 29 -10.37 -0.68 -4.47
N ALA A 30 -10.09 -1.97 -4.52
CA ALA A 30 -11.01 -2.91 -5.14
C ALA A 30 -12.20 -3.08 -4.19
N GLY A 31 -13.02 -2.03 -4.04
CA GLY A 31 -14.36 -2.22 -3.53
C GLY A 31 -14.96 -3.36 -4.31
N GLY A 32 -15.38 -4.39 -3.59
CA GLY A 32 -15.86 -5.58 -4.23
C GLY A 32 -16.91 -5.22 -5.28
N LYS A 33 -16.99 -6.03 -6.32
CA LYS A 33 -18.08 -6.09 -7.30
C LYS A 33 -19.48 -5.85 -6.67
N TYR A 34 -19.62 -6.19 -5.38
CA TYR A 34 -20.79 -6.02 -4.52
C TYR A 34 -21.18 -4.59 -4.12
N LEU A 35 -20.23 -3.70 -3.80
CA LEU A 35 -20.51 -2.33 -3.34
C LEU A 35 -21.25 -1.54 -4.43
N TYR A 36 -20.79 -1.74 -5.66
CA TYR A 36 -21.23 -0.99 -6.82
C TYR A 36 -22.50 -1.56 -7.45
N GLN A 37 -22.70 -2.88 -7.39
CA GLN A 37 -23.95 -3.51 -7.81
C GLN A 37 -25.13 -3.18 -6.90
N THR A 38 -24.89 -2.98 -5.59
CA THR A 38 -25.98 -2.70 -4.63
C THR A 38 -26.31 -1.21 -4.57
N VAL A 39 -25.31 -0.34 -4.65
CA VAL A 39 -25.51 1.12 -4.59
C VAL A 39 -25.99 1.67 -5.94
N ALA A 40 -25.34 1.33 -7.07
CA ALA A 40 -25.79 1.79 -8.38
C ALA A 40 -26.91 0.93 -9.00
N GLY A 41 -27.11 -0.30 -8.50
CA GLY A 41 -28.25 -1.17 -8.86
C GLY A 41 -29.49 -0.96 -7.98
N SER A 42 -29.53 0.09 -7.16
CA SER A 42 -30.74 0.49 -6.44
C SER A 42 -31.89 0.70 -7.43
N PRO A 43 -33.12 0.25 -7.12
CA PRO A 43 -34.29 0.45 -7.99
C PRO A 43 -34.59 1.93 -8.26
N ASP A 44 -34.19 2.81 -7.34
CA ASP A 44 -34.33 4.25 -7.44
C ASP A 44 -33.00 4.93 -7.05
N PRO A 45 -32.03 5.01 -7.97
CA PRO A 45 -30.72 5.56 -7.67
C PRO A 45 -30.80 7.06 -7.36
N GLN A 46 -31.77 7.79 -7.92
CA GLN A 46 -31.88 9.24 -7.77
C GLN A 46 -32.24 9.68 -6.34
N THR A 47 -32.88 8.81 -5.56
CA THR A 47 -33.26 9.09 -4.17
C THR A 47 -32.23 8.65 -3.13
N LEU A 48 -31.13 8.02 -3.55
CA LEU A 48 -30.08 7.55 -2.64
C LEU A 48 -29.53 8.67 -1.77
N THR A 49 -29.49 8.44 -0.46
CA THR A 49 -28.92 9.36 0.53
C THR A 49 -27.53 8.92 0.96
N ALA A 50 -26.72 9.86 1.46
CA ALA A 50 -25.39 9.54 2.00
C ALA A 50 -25.47 8.54 3.17
N ALA A 51 -26.51 8.62 4.00
CA ALA A 51 -26.75 7.67 5.09
C ALA A 51 -26.95 6.24 4.57
N GLN A 52 -27.78 6.05 3.54
CA GLN A 52 -27.99 4.74 2.92
C GLN A 52 -26.72 4.20 2.27
N VAL A 53 -25.94 5.06 1.61
CA VAL A 53 -24.65 4.66 1.03
C VAL A 53 -23.64 4.28 2.12
N SER A 54 -23.57 5.02 3.23
CA SER A 54 -22.71 4.68 4.37
C SER A 54 -23.12 3.35 5.00
N GLU A 55 -24.41 3.14 5.27
CA GLU A 55 -24.92 1.87 5.81
C GLU A 55 -24.60 0.70 4.87
N GLN A 56 -24.73 0.91 3.56
CA GLN A 56 -24.39 -0.10 2.57
C GLN A 56 -22.88 -0.39 2.55
N ILE A 57 -22.02 0.62 2.67
CA ILE A 57 -20.56 0.43 2.82
C ILE A 57 -20.24 -0.36 4.09
N GLU A 58 -20.89 -0.03 5.21
CA GLU A 58 -20.67 -0.65 6.52
C GLU A 58 -21.14 -2.11 6.56
N SER A 59 -22.30 -2.41 5.99
CA SER A 59 -22.86 -3.77 5.93
C SER A 59 -21.97 -4.75 5.17
N GLN A 60 -21.09 -4.25 4.29
CA GLN A 60 -20.16 -5.06 3.52
C GLN A 60 -18.90 -5.45 4.31
N GLY A 61 -18.71 -4.89 5.50
CA GLY A 61 -17.58 -5.23 6.36
C GLY A 61 -16.22 -4.79 5.80
N SER A 62 -16.19 -3.84 4.86
CA SER A 62 -14.94 -3.31 4.31
C SER A 62 -14.11 -2.63 5.41
N GLN A 63 -12.94 -3.21 5.68
CA GLN A 63 -12.06 -2.78 6.75
C GLN A 63 -11.40 -1.43 6.43
N ILE A 64 -11.15 -1.12 5.16
CA ILE A 64 -10.56 0.18 4.79
C ILE A 64 -11.52 1.32 5.09
N PHE A 65 -12.80 1.21 4.70
CA PHE A 65 -13.79 2.24 5.00
C PHE A 65 -14.06 2.36 6.49
N LYS A 66 -14.07 1.23 7.21
CA LYS A 66 -14.11 1.25 8.67
C LYS A 66 -12.93 2.00 9.27
N ALA A 67 -11.71 1.78 8.77
CA ALA A 67 -10.52 2.50 9.22
C ALA A 67 -10.59 4.00 8.88
N ILE A 68 -11.03 4.37 7.68
CA ILE A 68 -11.21 5.78 7.29
C ILE A 68 -12.23 6.45 8.21
N LYS A 69 -13.40 5.84 8.43
CA LYS A 69 -14.44 6.38 9.33
C LYS A 69 -13.94 6.57 10.76
N GLN A 70 -13.13 5.65 11.27
CA GLN A 70 -12.60 5.70 12.63
C GLN A 70 -11.50 6.77 12.80
N GLU A 71 -10.57 6.87 11.85
CA GLU A 71 -9.38 7.72 12.00
C GLU A 71 -9.56 9.12 11.38
N PHE A 72 -10.44 9.24 10.38
CA PHE A 72 -10.71 10.43 9.56
C PHE A 72 -12.22 10.58 9.29
N PRO A 73 -13.07 10.77 10.32
CA PRO A 73 -14.53 10.80 10.15
C PRO A 73 -15.02 11.90 9.19
N GLU A 74 -14.42 13.09 9.23
CA GLU A 74 -14.78 14.20 8.33
C GLU A 74 -14.50 13.85 6.86
N ASP A 75 -13.36 13.23 6.58
CA ASP A 75 -13.00 12.81 5.23
C ASP A 75 -13.79 11.59 4.76
N TYR A 76 -14.20 10.71 5.68
CA TYR A 76 -15.12 9.62 5.39
C TYR A 76 -16.45 10.17 4.84
N ASP A 77 -17.04 11.16 5.50
CA ASP A 77 -18.30 11.77 5.07
C ASP A 77 -18.17 12.36 3.66
N VAL A 78 -17.07 13.07 3.38
CA VAL A 78 -16.76 13.60 2.04
C VAL A 78 -16.64 12.49 0.98
N VAL A 79 -16.02 11.36 1.33
CA VAL A 79 -15.93 10.21 0.42
C VAL A 79 -17.31 9.62 0.14
N VAL A 80 -18.14 9.44 1.17
CA VAL A 80 -19.50 8.91 1.04
C VAL A 80 -20.37 9.85 0.18
N GLU A 81 -20.25 11.16 0.36
CA GLU A 81 -20.96 12.15 -0.46
C GLU A 81 -20.57 12.05 -1.94
N LYS A 82 -19.27 11.95 -2.25
CA LYS A 82 -18.79 11.78 -3.63
C LYS A 82 -19.32 10.50 -4.27
N ILE A 83 -19.29 9.39 -3.54
CA ILE A 83 -19.82 8.10 -3.99
C ILE A 83 -21.33 8.21 -4.23
N THR A 84 -22.06 8.84 -3.32
CA THR A 84 -23.52 9.05 -3.43
C THR A 84 -23.88 9.87 -4.67
N ALA A 85 -23.15 10.96 -4.93
CA ALA A 85 -23.41 11.82 -6.09
C ALA A 85 -23.30 11.05 -7.41
N VAL A 86 -22.32 10.17 -7.53
CA VAL A 86 -22.10 9.34 -8.72
C VAL A 86 -23.06 8.15 -8.78
N ALA A 87 -23.39 7.56 -7.62
CA ALA A 87 -24.37 6.49 -7.52
C ALA A 87 -25.75 6.90 -8.02
N ARG A 88 -26.16 8.15 -7.76
CA ARG A 88 -27.42 8.72 -8.25
C ARG A 88 -27.54 8.74 -9.78
N LEU A 89 -26.41 8.67 -10.49
CA LEU A 89 -26.37 8.59 -11.95
C LEU A 89 -26.59 7.16 -12.47
N GLY A 90 -26.67 6.15 -11.58
CA GLY A 90 -26.91 4.74 -11.95
C GLY A 90 -25.73 4.05 -12.65
N ASN A 91 -24.53 4.64 -12.63
CA ASN A 91 -23.37 4.10 -13.35
C ASN A 91 -22.39 3.39 -12.41
N VAL A 92 -22.46 2.05 -12.41
CA VAL A 92 -21.62 1.16 -11.60
C VAL A 92 -20.11 1.43 -11.78
N ASP A 93 -19.65 1.62 -13.01
CA ASP A 93 -18.23 1.83 -13.30
C ASP A 93 -17.74 3.19 -12.79
N GLN A 94 -18.57 4.23 -12.89
CA GLN A 94 -18.24 5.53 -12.32
C GLN A 94 -18.18 5.46 -10.80
N VAL A 95 -19.13 4.80 -10.12
CA VAL A 95 -19.05 4.62 -8.66
C VAL A 95 -17.77 3.90 -8.27
N ARG A 96 -17.41 2.83 -8.99
CA ARG A 96 -16.16 2.10 -8.78
C ARG A 96 -14.93 3.00 -8.92
N ASN A 97 -14.85 3.76 -9.99
CA ASN A 97 -13.71 4.62 -10.25
C ASN A 97 -13.62 5.77 -9.24
N THR A 98 -14.76 6.39 -8.89
CA THR A 98 -14.82 7.46 -7.88
C THR A 98 -14.41 6.96 -6.50
N SER A 99 -14.88 5.80 -6.05
CA SER A 99 -14.45 5.21 -4.77
C SER A 99 -12.95 4.94 -4.74
N ARG A 100 -12.41 4.37 -5.83
CA ARG A 100 -10.96 4.11 -5.98
C ARG A 100 -10.13 5.38 -5.88
N MET A 101 -10.52 6.41 -6.64
CA MET A 101 -9.83 7.69 -6.65
C MET A 101 -9.93 8.38 -5.29
N ALA A 102 -11.10 8.37 -4.66
CA ALA A 102 -11.29 9.03 -3.37
C ALA A 102 -10.42 8.43 -2.27
N VAL A 103 -10.29 7.10 -2.22
CA VAL A 103 -9.37 6.42 -1.29
C VAL A 103 -7.90 6.74 -1.62
N ALA A 104 -7.53 6.71 -2.90
CA ALA A 104 -6.18 7.03 -3.34
C ALA A 104 -5.78 8.48 -3.00
N ASP A 105 -6.69 9.44 -3.19
CA ASP A 105 -6.50 10.84 -2.83
C ASP A 105 -6.24 11.01 -1.33
N LEU A 106 -7.01 10.33 -0.47
CA LEU A 106 -6.78 10.37 0.98
C LEU A 106 -5.44 9.76 1.36
N ARG A 107 -5.10 8.59 0.78
CA ARG A 107 -3.80 7.95 0.99
C ARG A 107 -2.64 8.89 0.65
N GLN A 108 -2.71 9.56 -0.48
CA GLN A 108 -1.68 10.51 -0.91
C GLN A 108 -1.62 11.73 0.01
N ARG A 109 -2.79 12.27 0.39
CA ARG A 109 -2.89 13.43 1.29
C ARG A 109 -2.25 13.18 2.65
N TYR A 110 -2.43 11.98 3.22
CA TYR A 110 -1.90 11.63 4.54
C TYR A 110 -0.52 10.97 4.51
N ALA A 111 0.07 10.75 3.33
CA ALA A 111 1.36 10.06 3.19
C ALA A 111 2.43 10.63 4.13
N SER A 112 2.55 11.96 4.22
CA SER A 112 3.57 12.63 5.04
C SER A 112 3.48 12.30 6.54
N LEU A 113 2.29 11.94 7.06
CA LEU A 113 2.10 11.55 8.44
C LEU A 113 2.88 10.28 8.80
N LEU A 114 3.14 9.39 7.84
CA LEU A 114 3.78 8.09 8.11
C LEU A 114 5.15 8.24 8.76
N SER A 115 5.87 9.33 8.50
CA SER A 115 7.16 9.62 9.14
C SER A 115 7.09 9.66 10.68
N SER A 116 5.90 9.88 11.25
CA SER A 116 5.61 9.87 12.69
C SER A 116 4.85 8.62 13.16
N ALA A 117 4.62 7.62 12.30
CA ALA A 117 3.88 6.43 12.68
C ALA A 117 4.67 5.56 13.68
N PRO A 118 4.02 5.01 14.73
CA PRO A 118 4.65 4.03 15.61
C PRO A 118 5.12 2.78 14.86
N ASP A 119 6.25 2.20 15.28
CA ASP A 119 6.86 1.04 14.61
C ASP A 119 5.89 -0.14 14.48
N SER A 120 5.06 -0.39 15.51
CA SER A 120 4.07 -1.48 15.46
C SER A 120 3.06 -1.31 14.33
N LYS A 121 2.62 -0.07 14.06
CA LYS A 121 1.66 0.25 13.00
C LYS A 121 2.32 0.27 11.62
N ALA A 122 3.55 0.79 11.54
CA ALA A 122 4.34 0.70 10.31
C ALA A 122 4.64 -0.77 9.95
N ALA A 123 4.99 -1.60 10.93
CA ALA A 123 5.23 -3.03 10.72
C ALA A 123 3.94 -3.79 10.34
N GLU A 124 2.79 -3.45 10.93
CA GLU A 124 1.49 -4.02 10.56
C GLU A 124 1.15 -3.72 9.09
N ALA A 125 1.26 -2.45 8.68
CA ALA A 125 0.99 -2.03 7.31
C ALA A 125 1.98 -2.64 6.31
N LEU A 126 3.28 -2.64 6.60
CA LEU A 126 4.28 -3.23 5.70
C LEU A 126 4.14 -4.76 5.62
N ARG A 127 3.71 -5.42 6.70
CA ARG A 127 3.42 -6.87 6.66
C ARG A 127 2.22 -7.17 5.76
N ALA A 128 1.17 -6.35 5.78
CA ALA A 128 0.06 -6.53 4.85
C ALA A 128 0.52 -6.42 3.38
N GLN A 129 1.44 -5.50 3.06
CA GLN A 129 2.06 -5.41 1.73
C GLN A 129 2.77 -6.71 1.33
N LEU A 130 3.55 -7.27 2.25
CA LEU A 130 4.26 -8.53 2.02
C LEU A 130 3.31 -9.71 1.88
N ASP A 131 2.28 -9.81 2.73
CA ASP A 131 1.24 -10.86 2.64
C ASP A 131 0.59 -10.84 1.26
N MET A 132 0.21 -9.65 0.78
CA MET A 132 -0.38 -9.43 -0.54
C MET A 132 0.57 -9.84 -1.68
N LEU A 133 1.84 -9.46 -1.59
CA LEU A 133 2.84 -9.82 -2.59
C LEU A 133 3.07 -11.34 -2.62
N ASN A 134 3.12 -11.98 -1.46
CA ASN A 134 3.22 -13.44 -1.34
C ASN A 134 2.00 -14.15 -1.91
N HIS A 135 0.80 -13.60 -1.71
CA HIS A 135 -0.43 -14.10 -2.33
C HIS A 135 -0.28 -14.12 -3.86
N VAL A 136 0.12 -12.99 -4.47
CA VAL A 136 0.33 -12.88 -5.91
C VAL A 136 1.39 -13.88 -6.38
N MET A 137 2.54 -13.96 -5.69
CA MET A 137 3.60 -14.91 -6.03
C MET A 137 3.17 -16.39 -5.97
N ALA A 138 2.24 -16.74 -5.08
CA ALA A 138 1.78 -18.11 -4.92
C ALA A 138 0.80 -18.56 -6.02
N ARG A 139 0.12 -17.61 -6.69
CA ARG A 139 -0.97 -17.91 -7.64
C ARG A 139 -0.65 -17.52 -9.07
N GLU A 140 0.28 -16.60 -9.27
CA GLU A 140 0.58 -16.02 -10.58
C GLU A 140 1.95 -16.47 -11.11
N THR A 141 2.11 -16.35 -12.43
CA THR A 141 3.43 -16.54 -13.06
C THR A 141 4.40 -15.43 -12.66
N ALA A 142 5.71 -15.68 -12.74
CA ALA A 142 6.72 -14.67 -12.46
C ALA A 142 6.53 -13.37 -13.27
N THR A 143 6.15 -13.51 -14.55
CA THR A 143 5.84 -12.36 -15.43
C THR A 143 4.66 -11.54 -14.91
N ILE A 144 3.55 -12.20 -14.54
CA ILE A 144 2.36 -11.51 -14.02
C ILE A 144 2.68 -10.85 -12.68
N CYS A 145 3.42 -11.51 -11.79
CA CYS A 145 3.85 -10.94 -10.51
C CYS A 145 4.71 -9.68 -10.71
N ASN A 146 5.66 -9.72 -11.65
CA ASN A 146 6.49 -8.55 -11.96
C ASN A 146 5.66 -7.40 -12.56
N ASN A 147 4.64 -7.71 -13.36
CA ASN A 147 3.70 -6.72 -13.88
C ASN A 147 2.80 -6.17 -12.77
N TYR A 148 2.38 -6.99 -11.81
CA TYR A 148 1.59 -6.57 -10.64
C TYR A 148 2.32 -5.49 -9.84
N LEU A 149 3.64 -5.58 -9.67
CA LEU A 149 4.39 -4.50 -9.04
C LEU A 149 4.19 -3.16 -9.78
N ARG A 150 4.11 -3.16 -11.11
CA ARG A 150 4.08 -1.93 -11.93
C ARG A 150 2.67 -1.40 -12.20
N GLU A 151 1.74 -2.32 -12.44
CA GLU A 151 0.38 -2.06 -12.92
C GLU A 151 -0.67 -2.32 -11.84
N GLY A 152 -0.24 -2.83 -10.68
CA GLY A 152 -1.11 -3.17 -9.56
C GLY A 152 -2.06 -4.33 -9.88
N PRO A 153 -3.23 -4.38 -9.21
CA PRO A 153 -4.24 -5.41 -9.45
C PRO A 153 -4.75 -5.51 -10.89
N GLY A 154 -4.51 -4.49 -11.73
CA GLY A 154 -4.87 -4.50 -13.15
C GLY A 154 -4.08 -5.50 -13.99
N ALA A 155 -2.90 -5.92 -13.52
CA ALA A 155 -2.10 -6.97 -14.18
C ALA A 155 -2.70 -8.38 -14.03
N LEU A 156 -3.65 -8.55 -13.12
CA LEU A 156 -4.16 -9.86 -12.74
C LEU A 156 -5.38 -10.21 -13.58
N SER A 157 -5.39 -11.44 -14.11
CA SER A 157 -6.50 -11.94 -14.93
C SER A 157 -7.76 -12.23 -14.11
N THR A 158 -7.58 -12.61 -12.84
CA THR A 158 -8.67 -12.89 -11.90
C THR A 158 -8.33 -12.34 -10.52
N GLN A 159 -9.30 -11.65 -9.91
CA GLN A 159 -9.22 -11.19 -8.52
C GLN A 159 -10.26 -11.98 -7.73
N ASP A 160 -9.81 -13.02 -7.03
CA ASP A 160 -10.69 -13.83 -6.19
C ASP A 160 -11.04 -13.11 -4.87
N GLN A 161 -11.92 -13.72 -4.08
CA GLN A 161 -12.38 -13.12 -2.84
C GLN A 161 -11.26 -12.96 -1.81
N ASP A 162 -10.32 -13.90 -1.74
CA ASP A 162 -9.19 -13.84 -0.80
C ASP A 162 -8.28 -12.67 -1.16
N PHE A 163 -7.99 -12.47 -2.45
CA PHE A 163 -7.21 -11.35 -2.96
C PHE A 163 -7.86 -10.00 -2.60
N LEU A 164 -9.18 -9.89 -2.74
CA LEU A 164 -9.91 -8.67 -2.37
C LEU A 164 -9.87 -8.40 -0.85
N ILE A 165 -9.91 -9.45 -0.02
CA ILE A 165 -9.76 -9.34 1.43
C ILE A 165 -8.35 -8.86 1.79
N ASP A 166 -7.32 -9.42 1.17
CA ASP A 166 -5.94 -9.01 1.40
C ASP A 166 -5.71 -7.55 0.98
N MET A 167 -6.26 -7.13 -0.17
CA MET A 167 -6.24 -5.73 -0.58
C MET A 167 -6.90 -4.78 0.43
N ASP A 168 -8.09 -5.15 0.93
CA ASP A 168 -8.83 -4.36 1.91
C ASP A 168 -8.04 -4.25 3.24
N LYS A 169 -7.40 -5.35 3.66
CA LYS A 169 -6.49 -5.38 4.82
C LYS A 169 -5.31 -4.43 4.63
N VAL A 170 -4.71 -4.39 3.44
CA VAL A 170 -3.59 -3.47 3.18
C VAL A 170 -4.04 -2.01 3.31
N GLY A 171 -5.17 -1.65 2.71
CA GLY A 171 -5.73 -0.31 2.86
C GLY A 171 -6.04 0.04 4.32
N ALA A 172 -6.71 -0.87 5.03
CA ALA A 172 -7.11 -0.67 6.42
C ALA A 172 -5.91 -0.46 7.36
N THR A 173 -4.87 -1.28 7.22
CA THR A 173 -3.66 -1.16 8.04
C THR A 173 -2.91 0.15 7.76
N LEU A 174 -2.90 0.62 6.51
CA LEU A 174 -2.32 1.90 6.14
C LEU A 174 -3.09 3.08 6.77
N PHE A 175 -4.42 3.10 6.71
CA PHE A 175 -5.22 4.17 7.33
C PHE A 175 -5.11 4.17 8.87
N ARG A 176 -5.01 2.99 9.50
CA ARG A 176 -4.69 2.90 10.94
C ARG A 176 -3.30 3.45 11.25
N ALA A 177 -2.32 3.27 10.37
CA ALA A 177 -0.99 3.85 10.54
C ALA A 177 -1.03 5.40 10.43
N PHE A 178 -1.79 5.95 9.48
CA PHE A 178 -2.02 7.39 9.41
C PHE A 178 -2.72 7.93 10.66
N GLY A 179 -3.76 7.27 11.14
CA GLY A 179 -4.49 7.66 12.36
C GLY A 179 -3.61 7.62 13.61
N ALA A 180 -2.81 6.56 13.77
CA ALA A 180 -1.85 6.45 14.85
C ALA A 180 -0.75 7.53 14.78
N ALA A 181 -0.30 7.90 13.58
CA ALA A 181 0.65 9.00 13.40
C ALA A 181 0.03 10.36 13.72
N LYS A 182 -1.20 10.63 13.25
CA LYS A 182 -1.97 11.85 13.51
C LYS A 182 -2.14 12.10 15.02
N ASN A 183 -2.41 11.04 15.77
CA ASN A 183 -2.66 11.11 17.21
C ASN A 183 -1.39 10.88 18.06
N GLY A 184 -0.26 10.58 17.41
CA GLY A 184 1.00 10.28 18.06
C GLY A 184 1.83 11.53 18.36
N SER A 185 2.80 11.39 19.28
CA SER A 185 3.78 12.44 19.60
C SER A 185 5.19 12.12 19.08
N LEU A 186 5.32 11.07 18.27
CA LEU A 186 6.62 10.68 17.73
C LEU A 186 7.13 11.73 16.73
N PRO A 187 8.40 12.17 16.86
CA PRO A 187 9.00 13.04 15.88
C PRO A 187 8.99 12.40 14.50
N ALA A 188 8.62 13.19 13.49
CA ALA A 188 8.76 12.79 12.10
C ALA A 188 10.24 12.52 11.79
N ALA A 189 10.54 11.33 11.28
CA ALA A 189 11.90 10.95 10.92
C ALA A 189 11.92 10.19 9.59
N VAL A 190 12.98 10.44 8.82
CA VAL A 190 13.28 9.78 7.54
C VAL A 190 14.49 8.88 7.74
N ALA A 191 14.54 7.76 7.02
CA ALA A 191 15.67 6.84 7.05
C ALA A 191 16.97 7.54 6.64
N SER A 192 17.96 7.47 7.54
CA SER A 192 19.33 7.93 7.31
C SER A 192 20.14 6.91 6.51
N ASP A 193 21.30 7.30 5.99
CA ASP A 193 22.24 6.35 5.33
C ASP A 193 22.61 5.17 6.23
N GLY A 194 22.69 5.39 7.55
CA GLY A 194 22.92 4.32 8.52
C GLY A 194 21.76 3.33 8.59
N ASP A 195 20.52 3.83 8.56
CA ASP A 195 19.31 2.98 8.54
C ASP A 195 19.25 2.17 7.25
N TRP A 196 19.59 2.78 6.11
CA TRP A 196 19.67 2.10 4.82
C TRP A 196 20.77 1.04 4.77
N SER A 197 21.91 1.27 5.42
CA SER A 197 22.97 0.25 5.55
C SER A 197 22.48 -0.97 6.32
N LEU A 198 21.72 -0.78 7.40
CA LEU A 198 21.13 -1.89 8.16
C LEU A 198 20.13 -2.69 7.32
N LEU A 199 19.33 -2.01 6.49
CA LEU A 199 18.45 -2.69 5.54
C LEU A 199 19.24 -3.50 4.50
N ALA A 200 20.31 -2.92 3.95
CA ALA A 200 21.17 -3.60 2.97
C ALA A 200 21.80 -4.87 3.55
N ASP A 201 22.28 -4.80 4.79
CA ASP A 201 22.84 -5.94 5.51
C ASP A 201 21.77 -7.01 5.76
N ALA A 202 20.59 -6.63 6.24
CA ALA A 202 19.47 -7.55 6.45
C ALA A 202 19.02 -8.22 5.14
N PHE A 203 18.94 -7.46 4.05
CA PHE A 203 18.60 -7.96 2.72
C PHE A 203 19.64 -8.97 2.23
N THR A 204 20.93 -8.64 2.35
CA THR A 204 22.03 -9.52 1.93
C THR A 204 22.07 -10.81 2.77
N ASN A 205 21.87 -10.70 4.09
CA ASN A 205 21.81 -11.85 4.99
C ASN A 205 20.62 -12.77 4.68
N ALA A 206 19.53 -12.24 4.11
CA ALA A 206 18.40 -13.01 3.60
C ALA A 206 18.63 -13.61 2.20
N GLY A 207 19.87 -13.61 1.69
CA GLY A 207 20.21 -14.10 0.35
C GLY A 207 19.91 -13.09 -0.77
N GLY A 208 19.81 -11.81 -0.42
CA GLY A 208 19.66 -10.71 -1.36
C GLY A 208 20.94 -10.45 -2.17
N THR A 209 20.79 -10.05 -3.43
CA THR A 209 21.94 -9.73 -4.31
C THR A 209 21.98 -8.25 -4.70
N PRO A 210 23.17 -7.70 -5.04
CA PRO A 210 23.27 -6.34 -5.59
C PRO A 210 22.48 -6.12 -6.89
N ALA A 211 22.35 -7.18 -7.70
CA ALA A 211 21.54 -7.14 -8.93
C ALA A 211 20.05 -6.96 -8.60
N GLU A 212 19.54 -7.67 -7.58
CA GLU A 212 18.18 -7.50 -7.08
C GLU A 212 17.95 -6.09 -6.52
N ILE A 213 18.88 -5.55 -5.72
CA ILE A 213 18.79 -4.15 -5.23
C ILE A 213 18.68 -3.17 -6.40
N THR A 214 19.51 -3.35 -7.42
CA THR A 214 19.49 -2.51 -8.63
C THR A 214 18.18 -2.67 -9.41
N ALA A 215 17.66 -3.90 -9.50
CA ALA A 215 16.40 -4.18 -10.17
C ALA A 215 15.22 -3.54 -9.43
N ILE A 216 15.20 -3.60 -8.10
CA ILE A 216 14.19 -2.93 -7.27
C ILE A 216 14.26 -1.42 -7.46
N ALA A 217 15.46 -0.83 -7.39
CA ALA A 217 15.67 0.61 -7.52
C ALA A 217 15.13 1.19 -8.84
N ASN A 218 15.21 0.40 -9.90
CA ASN A 218 14.78 0.81 -11.23
C ASN A 218 13.41 0.25 -11.64
N VAL A 219 12.78 -0.56 -10.78
CA VAL A 219 11.58 -1.34 -11.11
C VAL A 219 11.77 -2.07 -12.46
N SER A 220 12.93 -2.73 -12.59
CA SER A 220 13.46 -3.19 -13.88
C SER A 220 12.45 -4.07 -14.61
N ARG A 221 12.16 -3.73 -15.88
CA ARG A 221 11.24 -4.48 -16.74
C ARG A 221 11.72 -5.88 -17.06
N GLU A 222 13.02 -6.00 -17.22
CA GLU A 222 13.71 -7.18 -17.76
C GLU A 222 14.21 -8.12 -16.67
N PHE A 223 14.13 -7.72 -15.39
CA PHE A 223 14.58 -8.56 -14.29
C PHE A 223 13.48 -9.55 -13.87
N GLU A 224 13.64 -10.82 -14.26
CA GLU A 224 12.65 -11.88 -13.99
C GLU A 224 12.38 -12.09 -12.50
N GLY A 225 13.36 -11.84 -11.64
CA GLY A 225 13.26 -12.03 -10.19
C GLY A 225 12.75 -10.81 -9.40
N LEU A 226 12.08 -9.84 -10.03
CA LEU A 226 11.74 -8.58 -9.35
C LEU A 226 10.74 -8.77 -8.20
N CYS A 227 9.69 -9.55 -8.40
CA CYS A 227 8.69 -9.88 -7.37
C CYS A 227 9.31 -10.49 -6.11
N PRO A 228 10.06 -11.62 -6.18
CA PRO A 228 10.70 -12.20 -5.01
C PRO A 228 11.75 -11.27 -4.40
N ALA A 229 12.42 -10.43 -5.19
CA ALA A 229 13.35 -9.43 -4.67
C ALA A 229 12.65 -8.38 -3.80
N VAL A 230 11.48 -7.86 -4.23
CA VAL A 230 10.67 -6.91 -3.42
C VAL A 230 10.13 -7.59 -2.16
N ALA A 231 9.66 -8.84 -2.25
CA ALA A 231 9.21 -9.58 -1.07
C ALA A 231 10.34 -9.74 -0.04
N LYS A 232 11.55 -10.04 -0.52
CA LYS A 232 12.77 -10.11 0.32
C LYS A 232 13.12 -8.76 0.94
N LEU A 233 12.95 -7.64 0.21
CA LEU A 233 13.14 -6.29 0.76
C LEU A 233 12.18 -6.00 1.91
N TYR A 234 10.88 -6.30 1.74
CA TYR A 234 9.89 -6.09 2.80
C TYR A 234 10.15 -6.99 4.00
N ALA A 235 10.52 -8.26 3.78
CA ALA A 235 10.91 -9.17 4.86
C ALA A 235 12.14 -8.64 5.63
N ALA A 236 13.15 -8.15 4.91
CA ALA A 236 14.34 -7.54 5.52
C ALA A 236 13.99 -6.30 6.35
N ALA A 237 13.17 -5.39 5.81
CA ALA A 237 12.70 -4.21 6.54
C ALA A 237 11.89 -4.56 7.80
N LEU A 238 11.04 -5.60 7.72
CA LEU A 238 10.27 -6.10 8.86
C LEU A 238 11.13 -6.73 9.95
N SER A 239 12.32 -7.24 9.60
CA SER A 239 13.27 -7.81 10.57
C SER A 239 13.97 -6.76 11.42
N LEU A 240 14.08 -5.52 10.91
CA LEU A 240 14.75 -4.42 11.61
C LEU A 240 13.94 -3.97 12.84
N GLN A 241 14.64 -3.81 13.96
CA GLN A 241 14.07 -3.40 15.24
C GLN A 241 14.52 -1.98 15.63
N GLY A 242 13.80 -1.37 16.57
CA GLY A 242 14.13 -0.05 17.11
C GLY A 242 13.92 1.10 16.12
N GLU A 243 14.46 2.27 16.48
CA GLU A 243 14.33 3.51 15.68
C GLU A 243 14.75 3.34 14.22
N PRO A 244 15.91 2.72 13.88
CA PRO A 244 16.29 2.49 12.48
C PRO A 244 15.26 1.67 11.70
N GLY A 245 14.72 0.61 12.32
CA GLY A 245 13.68 -0.21 11.73
C GLY A 245 12.40 0.58 11.48
N ARG A 246 12.00 1.42 12.44
CA ARG A 246 10.85 2.32 12.27
C ARG A 246 11.06 3.25 11.09
N HIS A 247 12.20 3.94 11.00
CA HIS A 247 12.49 4.88 9.91
C HIS A 247 12.42 4.22 8.54
N ILE A 248 12.96 3.01 8.40
CA ILE A 248 12.91 2.27 7.13
C ILE A 248 11.46 1.91 6.78
N LYS A 249 10.70 1.33 7.71
CA LYS A 249 9.31 0.92 7.46
C LYS A 249 8.44 2.12 7.10
N THR A 250 8.55 3.22 7.85
CA THR A 250 7.78 4.45 7.60
C THR A 250 8.17 5.13 6.30
N THR A 251 9.47 5.13 5.95
CA THR A 251 9.94 5.65 4.67
C THR A 251 9.42 4.80 3.51
N LEU A 252 9.52 3.47 3.57
CA LEU A 252 8.95 2.59 2.54
C LEU A 252 7.43 2.77 2.40
N LEU A 253 6.70 2.92 3.51
CA LEU A 253 5.26 3.15 3.47
C LEU A 253 4.91 4.54 2.92
N TYR A 254 5.68 5.58 3.26
CA TYR A 254 5.51 6.92 2.70
C TYR A 254 5.60 6.87 1.18
N GLU A 255 6.59 6.13 0.68
CA GLU A 255 6.79 5.94 -0.75
C GLU A 255 5.64 5.16 -1.39
N ILE A 256 5.10 4.14 -0.73
CA ILE A 256 3.90 3.42 -1.19
C ILE A 256 2.65 4.31 -1.14
N ALA A 257 2.57 5.27 -0.21
CA ALA A 257 1.37 6.09 0.01
C ALA A 257 1.31 7.32 -0.92
N ARG A 258 2.44 7.98 -1.17
CA ARG A 258 2.49 9.22 -1.98
C ARG A 258 2.35 9.00 -3.48
N ASN A 259 2.63 7.76 -3.88
CA ASN A 259 2.64 7.21 -5.22
C ASN A 259 1.27 6.54 -5.42
#